data_AF-A0AAT9HVL1-F1
#
_entry.id   AF-A0AAT9HVL1-F1
#
_cell.length_a   1.000
_cell.length_b   1.000
_cell.length_c   1.000
_cell.angle_alpha   90.00
_cell.angle_beta   90.00
_cell.angle_gamma   90.00
#
_symmetry.space_group_name_H-M   'P 1'
#
loop_
_entity.id
_entity.type
_entity.pdbx_description
1 polymer ?
#
loop_
_entity_poly.entity_id
_entity_poly.type
_entity_poly.pdbx_seq_one_letter_code
_entity_poly.pdbx_strand_id
1 'polypeptide(L)' 'MHHDGTLYIGCDSTLTAADALTGEVRWARRTDGTMHAPPLVARGRAYIGTWNRTVQAWALPAPPTP' A
#
# COMPACT_ATOMS: atom_id res chain seq x y z
N MET A 1 -3.81 6.81 -0.64
CA MET A 1 -3.01 7.60 0.34
C MET A 1 -1.68 7.93 -0.29
N HIS A 2 -1.07 9.09 -0.01
CA HIS A 2 0.29 9.39 -0.46
C HIS A 2 1.21 9.53 0.77
N HIS A 3 2.46 9.06 0.66
CA HIS A 3 3.49 9.20 1.69
C HIS A 3 4.84 9.24 1.00
N ASP A 4 5.66 10.25 1.30
CA ASP A 4 7.03 10.43 0.79
C ASP A 4 7.17 10.17 -0.72
N GLY A 5 6.34 10.86 -1.53
CA GLY A 5 6.37 10.74 -2.99
C GLY A 5 5.83 9.41 -3.55
N THR A 6 5.21 8.57 -2.71
CA THR A 6 4.61 7.30 -3.12
C THR A 6 3.10 7.33 -2.92
N LEU A 7 2.35 7.05 -3.97
CA LEU A 7 0.91 6.83 -3.93
C LEU A 7 0.61 5.36 -3.69
N TYR A 8 -0.20 5.06 -2.69
CA TYR A 8 -0.69 3.72 -2.41
C TYR A 8 -2.18 3.63 -2.69
N ILE A 9 -2.54 2.65 -3.52
CA ILE A 9 -3.88 2.41 -4.02
C ILE A 9 -4.24 0.95 -3.73
N GLY A 10 -5.29 0.74 -2.96
CA GLY A 10 -5.90 -0.58 -2.79
C GLY A 10 -7.02 -0.77 -3.79
N CYS A 11 -6.98 -1.83 -4.59
CA CYS A 11 -8.05 -2.25 -5.47
C CYS A 11 -8.26 -3.77 -5.33
N ASP A 12 -9.46 -4.16 -4.96
CA ASP A 12 -9.81 -5.54 -4.60
C ASP A 12 -8.84 -6.14 -3.59
N SER A 13 -8.02 -7.10 -4.03
CA SER A 13 -7.04 -7.82 -3.22
C SER A 13 -5.61 -7.46 -3.61
N THR A 14 -5.42 -6.29 -4.21
CA THR A 14 -4.11 -5.81 -4.66
C THR A 14 -3.85 -4.42 -4.11
N LEU A 15 -2.73 -4.28 -3.41
CA LEU A 15 -2.17 -2.99 -3.05
C LEU A 15 -1.09 -2.63 -4.06
N THR A 16 -1.28 -1.50 -4.72
CA THR A 16 -0.33 -0.93 -5.68
C THR A 16 0.36 0.27 -5.06
N ALA A 17 1.68 0.34 -5.21
CA ALA A 17 2.46 1.54 -4.96
C ALA A 17 2.95 2.13 -6.27
N ALA A 18 2.64 3.39 -6.49
CA ALA A 18 3.07 4.17 -7.64
C ALA A 18 3.85 5.39 -7.20
N ASP A 19 4.69 5.91 -8.08
CA ASP A 19 5.26 7.24 -7.93
C ASP A 19 4.15 8.30 -7.94
N ALA A 20 4.16 9.21 -6.97
CA ALA A 20 3.10 10.20 -6.83
C ALA A 20 3.18 11.32 -7.88
N LEU A 21 4.33 11.52 -8.53
CA LEU A 21 4.54 12.54 -9.58
C LEU A 21 4.27 11.97 -10.97
N THR A 22 4.79 10.78 -11.28
CA THR A 22 4.71 10.18 -12.62
C THR A 22 3.54 9.21 -12.78
N GLY A 23 3.01 8.67 -11.67
CA GLY A 23 2.03 7.58 -11.70
C GLY A 23 2.62 6.22 -12.06
N GLU A 24 3.94 6.12 -12.22
CA GLU A 24 4.60 4.86 -12.57
C GLU A 24 4.49 3.85 -11.42
N VAL A 25 4.02 2.64 -11.73
CA VAL A 25 3.86 1.58 -10.73
C VAL A 25 5.24 1.07 -10.32
N ARG A 26 5.61 1.31 -9.06
CA ARG A 26 6.85 0.80 -8.47
C ARG A 26 6.73 -0.67 -8.07
N TRP A 27 5.57 -1.04 -7.53
CA TRP A 27 5.24 -2.43 -7.22
C TRP A 27 3.73 -2.63 -7.01
N ALA A 28 3.28 -3.87 -7.16
CA ALA A 28 1.95 -4.31 -6.76
C ALA A 28 2.06 -5.60 -5.94
N ARG A 29 1.27 -5.72 -4.88
CA ARG A 29 1.31 -6.88 -3.98
C ARG A 29 -0.11 -7.33 -3.64
N ARG A 30 -0.32 -8.63 -3.72
CA ARG A 30 -1.61 -9.26 -3.41
C ARG A 30 -1.75 -9.50 -1.92
N THR A 31 -2.89 -9.10 -1.37
CA THR A 31 -3.30 -9.32 0.02
C THR A 31 -3.92 -10.71 0.18
N ASP A 32 -4.12 -11.14 1.42
CA ASP A 32 -4.75 -12.44 1.70
C ASP A 32 -6.26 -12.49 1.39
N GLY A 33 -6.88 -11.33 1.20
CA GLY A 33 -8.28 -11.18 0.84
C GLY A 33 -8.60 -9.78 0.35
N THR A 34 -9.84 -9.56 -0.08
CA THR A 34 -10.29 -8.25 -0.55
C THR A 34 -10.15 -7.21 0.56
N MET A 35 -9.48 -6.11 0.26
CA MET A 35 -9.33 -4.96 1.13
C MET A 35 -10.69 -4.32 1.35
N HIS A 36 -11.12 -4.22 2.62
CA HIS A 36 -12.41 -3.62 2.96
C HIS A 36 -12.29 -2.12 3.28
N ALA A 37 -11.08 -1.65 3.53
CA ALA A 37 -10.78 -0.28 3.91
C ALA A 37 -9.57 0.24 3.14
N PRO A 38 -9.43 1.57 3.00
CA PRO A 38 -8.20 2.17 2.54
C PRO A 38 -7.03 1.70 3.41
N PRO A 39 -5.87 1.42 2.82
CA PRO A 39 -4.68 1.07 3.58
C PRO A 39 -4.25 2.27 4.45
N LEU A 40 -3.64 1.99 5.61
CA LEU A 40 -3.05 3.01 6.48
C LEU A 40 -1.53 2.89 6.43
N VAL A 41 -0.82 4.00 6.19
CA VAL A 41 0.65 4.04 6.28
C VAL A 41 1.07 4.79 7.51
N ALA A 42 1.85 4.10 8.34
CA ALA A 42 2.45 4.67 9.53
C ALA A 42 3.77 3.94 9.82
N ARG A 43 4.78 4.70 10.24
CA ARG A 43 6.07 4.17 10.71
C ARG A 43 6.73 3.18 9.72
N GLY A 44 6.72 3.52 8.43
CA GLY A 44 7.32 2.68 7.38
C GLY A 44 6.59 1.36 7.12
N ARG A 45 5.33 1.25 7.54
CA ARG A 45 4.49 0.07 7.32
C ARG A 45 3.15 0.44 6.72
N ALA A 46 2.66 -0.41 5.84
CA ALA A 46 1.28 -0.39 5.37
C ALA A 46 0.45 -1.41 6.17
N TYR A 47 -0.66 -0.95 6.72
CA TYR A 47 -1.64 -1.75 7.44
C TYR A 47 -2.85 -1.95 6.54
N ILE A 48 -3.21 -3.22 6.33
CA ILE A 48 -4.30 -3.62 5.44
C ILE A 48 -5.27 -4.49 6.21
N GLY A 49 -6.52 -4.04 6.31
CA GLY A 49 -7.63 -4.86 6.79
C GLY A 49 -8.36 -5.52 5.62
N THR A 50 -8.58 -6.83 5.71
CA THR A 50 -9.27 -7.60 4.64
C THR A 50 -10.58 -8.21 5.15
N TRP A 51 -11.46 -8.61 4.23
CA TRP A 51 -12.72 -9.29 4.56
C TRP A 51 -12.53 -10.67 5.20
N ASN A 52 -11.31 -11.23 5.19
CA ASN A 52 -10.98 -12.48 5.89
C ASN A 52 -10.86 -12.32 7.40
N ARG A 53 -11.20 -11.14 7.95
CA ARG A 53 -11.05 -10.78 9.36
C ARG A 53 -9.60 -10.81 9.82
N THR A 54 -8.67 -10.52 8.92
CA THR A 54 -7.24 -10.41 9.19
C THR A 54 -6.76 -8.97 9.01
N VAL A 55 -5.71 -8.61 9.75
CA VAL A 55 -4.95 -7.38 9.54
C VAL A 55 -3.53 -7.76 9.18
N GLN A 56 -3.09 -7.35 8.01
CA GLN A 56 -1.74 -7.57 7.52
C GLN A 56 -0.92 -6.29 7.68
N ALA A 57 0.33 -6.43 8.12
CA ALA A 57 1.28 -5.32 8.18
C ALA A 57 2.47 -5.65 7.28
N TRP A 58 2.73 -4.80 6.29
CA TRP A 58 3.86 -4.95 5.38
C TRP A 58 4.86 -3.84 5.58
N ALA A 59 6.13 -4.21 5.64
CA ALA A 59 7.22 -3.23 5.59
C ALA A 59 7.22 -2.58 4.22
N LEU A 60 7.22 -1.25 4.20
CA LEU A 60 7.40 -0.50 2.98
C LEU A 60 8.91 -0.38 2.69
N PRO A 61 9.31 -0.46 1.41
CA PRO A 61 10.66 -0.07 1.04
C PRO A 61 10.91 1.37 1.47
N ALA A 62 12.16 1.69 1.82
CA ALA A 62 12.53 3.05 2.16
C ALA A 62 12.07 4.01 1.04
N PRO A 63 11.55 5.19 1.40
CA PRO A 63 11.20 6.18 0.39
C PRO A 63 12.44 6.49 -0.45
N PRO A 64 12.30 6.69 -1.76
CA PRO A 64 13.42 7.09 -2.59
C PRO A 64 13.98 8.39 -2.02
N THR A 65 15.28 8.38 -1.74
CA THR A 65 16.00 9.61 -1.39
C THR A 65 15.91 10.59 -2.55
N PRO A 66 15.68 11.88 -2.30
CA PRO A 66 15.67 12.91 -3.34
C PRO A 66 16.99 13.00 -4.10
#